data_AF-A0A5C7Q7D5-F1
#
_entry.id   AF-A0A5C7Q7D5-F1
#
_cell.length_a   1.000
_cell.length_b   1.000
_cell.length_c   1.000
_cell.angle_alpha   90.00
_cell.angle_beta   90.00
_cell.angle_gamma   90.00
#
_symmetry.space_group_name_H-M   'P 1'
#
loop_
_entity.id
_entity.type
_entity.pdbx_description
1 polymer ?
#
loop_
_entity_poly.entity_id
_entity_poly.type
_entity_poly.pdbx_seq_one_letter_code
_entity_poly.pdbx_strand_id
1 'polypeptide(L)'
;MATLSFSNAMALLGKAVKILNEQDLFVSGNTPDLETMVADAVAAAEGERYLQQNTVLADRFNAISGSVRSPSSVQAFLKPFLDEVSLAIGKPLSGFETQLEDLRDYFVANSKTVEERTMSIGSVTADGGNVGNGSIFCLSKDKYGNQIQSSVAETSRIEVIGAQGSGALRNAENFRYLGTNRPTGSGIDVELKARYDGESNKLQNPRFNSFFGTTKPTAGVPVAPSAVGNFSNWVMNDITKFQANLDYPYRAPAGAASSAYGLSFIGNGNIYQDLTQAGRSFDKDKPYLPAIIGAKTSSCDGSLTMQWGSKTQAFTVSSTFGTNGTIYIITADLDEDLFYENWMSDSGQFKLTLASQTTGKLHIIEAGLYTFEEINGLFFAPVGKETPWQVGDFFTQAISQSADGLIQRWLTRQTRVKSGLVLPHSATPTEADPS
;
A
#
# COMPACT_ATOMS: atom_id res chain seq x y z
N MET A 1 -12.12 26.94 -33.80
CA MET A 1 -12.29 27.60 -32.50
C MET A 1 -10.91 28.01 -32.00
N ALA A 2 -10.78 29.18 -31.37
CA ALA A 2 -9.52 29.56 -30.72
C ALA A 2 -9.37 28.72 -29.45
N THR A 3 -8.24 28.06 -29.28
CA THR A 3 -7.91 27.32 -28.05
C THR A 3 -7.81 28.29 -26.89
N LEU A 4 -8.42 27.96 -25.75
CA LEU A 4 -8.28 28.75 -24.52
C LEU A 4 -6.81 28.78 -24.06
N SER A 5 -6.42 29.87 -23.40
CA SER A 5 -5.16 29.87 -22.65
C SER A 5 -5.26 28.89 -21.47
N PHE A 6 -4.12 28.35 -21.04
CA PHE A 6 -4.06 27.44 -19.89
C PHE A 6 -4.73 28.03 -18.63
N SER A 7 -4.45 29.30 -18.31
CA SER A 7 -5.07 29.96 -17.16
C SER A 7 -6.59 30.07 -17.28
N ASN A 8 -7.13 30.37 -18.47
CA ASN A 8 -8.58 30.41 -18.67
C ASN A 8 -9.22 29.02 -18.56
N ALA A 9 -8.56 27.98 -19.10
CA ALA A 9 -9.03 26.61 -18.99
C ALA A 9 -9.03 26.12 -17.52
N MET A 10 -7.95 26.40 -16.77
CA MET A 10 -7.88 26.09 -15.34
C MET A 10 -8.94 26.85 -14.53
N ALA A 11 -9.21 28.11 -14.85
CA ALA A 11 -10.28 28.86 -14.19
C ALA A 11 -11.67 28.27 -14.44
N LEU A 12 -11.93 27.71 -15.64
CA LEU A 12 -13.16 26.98 -15.93
C LEU A 12 -13.25 25.67 -15.15
N LEU A 13 -12.15 24.91 -15.09
CA LEU A 13 -12.07 23.69 -14.28
C LEU A 13 -12.30 23.99 -12.79
N GLY A 14 -11.70 25.06 -12.26
CA GLY A 14 -11.91 25.52 -10.89
C GLY A 14 -13.39 25.84 -10.60
N LYS A 15 -14.08 26.52 -11.52
CA LYS A 15 -15.54 26.77 -11.36
C LYS A 15 -16.35 25.48 -11.32
N ALA A 16 -16.02 24.50 -12.15
CA ALA A 16 -16.66 23.19 -12.13
C ALA A 16 -16.41 22.47 -10.80
N VAL A 17 -15.16 22.44 -10.34
CA VAL A 17 -14.77 21.92 -9.02
C VAL A 17 -15.55 22.59 -7.89
N LYS A 18 -15.73 23.92 -7.94
CA LYS A 18 -16.53 24.65 -6.95
C LYS A 18 -17.98 24.18 -6.91
N ILE A 19 -18.62 23.94 -8.04
CA ILE A 19 -20.00 23.44 -8.08
C ILE A 19 -20.12 22.11 -7.34
N LEU A 20 -19.18 21.19 -7.57
CA LEU A 20 -19.14 19.92 -6.85
C LEU A 20 -18.91 20.12 -5.35
N ASN A 21 -18.02 21.05 -4.98
CA ASN A 21 -17.74 21.36 -3.59
C ASN A 21 -18.95 21.93 -2.85
N GLU A 22 -19.64 22.91 -3.43
CA GLU A 22 -20.86 23.50 -2.86
C GLU A 22 -21.97 22.46 -2.72
N GLN A 23 -22.09 21.54 -3.69
CA GLN A 23 -23.02 20.44 -3.59
C GLN A 23 -22.68 19.52 -2.40
N ASP A 24 -21.40 19.18 -2.22
CA ASP A 24 -20.95 18.32 -1.12
C ASP A 24 -21.13 18.97 0.26
N LEU A 25 -20.84 20.27 0.36
CA LEU A 25 -21.09 21.08 1.55
C LEU A 25 -22.59 21.17 1.84
N PHE A 26 -23.44 21.42 0.85
CA PHE A 26 -24.89 21.47 1.08
C PHE A 26 -25.46 20.12 1.51
N VAL A 27 -24.88 19.01 1.02
CA VAL A 27 -25.29 17.67 1.41
C VAL A 27 -24.88 17.34 2.84
N SER A 28 -23.65 17.66 3.26
CA SER A 28 -23.08 17.09 4.48
C SER A 28 -22.12 17.98 5.29
N GLY A 29 -21.89 19.23 4.88
CA GLY A 29 -20.92 20.13 5.53
C GLY A 29 -21.52 21.43 6.08
N ASN A 30 -22.66 21.87 5.58
CA ASN A 30 -23.32 23.11 6.02
C ASN A 30 -24.15 22.90 7.29
N THR A 31 -24.65 23.99 7.88
CA THR A 31 -25.61 23.91 8.98
C THR A 31 -26.80 24.84 8.69
N PRO A 32 -28.03 24.30 8.50
CA PRO A 32 -28.33 22.87 8.38
C PRO A 32 -27.83 22.31 7.03
N ASP A 33 -27.28 21.09 7.04
CA ASP A 33 -27.04 20.30 5.83
C ASP A 33 -28.27 19.44 5.48
N LEU A 34 -28.34 18.99 4.23
CA LEU A 34 -29.48 18.18 3.75
C LEU A 34 -29.64 16.86 4.53
N GLU A 35 -28.55 16.22 4.95
CA GLU A 35 -28.63 14.96 5.68
C GLU A 35 -29.25 15.17 7.07
N THR A 36 -28.85 16.23 7.79
CA THR A 36 -29.49 16.68 9.03
C THR A 36 -30.96 17.03 8.81
N MET A 37 -31.28 17.77 7.73
CA MET A 37 -32.67 18.11 7.42
C MET A 37 -33.55 16.87 7.16
N VAL A 38 -33.00 15.85 6.48
CA VAL A 38 -33.70 14.58 6.24
C VAL A 38 -33.84 13.79 7.54
N ALA A 39 -32.80 13.72 8.36
CA ALA A 39 -32.85 13.06 9.67
C ALA A 39 -33.91 13.70 10.58
N ASP A 40 -33.96 15.03 10.64
CA ASP A 40 -34.94 15.79 11.42
C ASP A 40 -36.37 15.56 10.89
N ALA A 41 -36.56 15.57 9.56
CA ALA A 41 -37.85 15.28 8.94
C ALA A 41 -38.32 13.85 9.23
N VAL A 42 -37.39 12.88 9.22
CA VAL A 42 -37.66 11.47 9.56
C VAL A 42 -37.99 11.31 11.04
N ALA A 43 -37.28 12.01 11.93
CA ALA A 43 -37.53 11.98 13.37
C ALA A 43 -38.86 12.64 13.75
N ALA A 44 -39.26 13.68 13.03
CA ALA A 44 -40.53 14.39 13.22
C ALA A 44 -41.75 13.65 12.64
N ALA A 45 -41.55 12.60 11.84
CA ALA A 45 -42.64 11.85 11.23
C ALA A 45 -43.37 10.97 12.26
N GLU A 46 -44.55 11.42 12.71
CA GLU A 46 -45.43 10.67 13.61
C GLU A 46 -46.38 9.72 12.83
N GLY A 47 -46.54 8.48 13.32
CA GLY A 47 -47.51 7.50 12.81
C GLY A 47 -46.92 6.13 12.43
N GLU A 48 -47.67 5.05 12.67
CA GLU A 48 -47.23 3.64 12.52
C GLU A 48 -46.75 3.29 11.10
N ARG A 49 -47.30 3.96 10.07
CA ARG A 49 -46.91 3.79 8.66
C ARG A 49 -45.55 4.40 8.34
N TYR A 50 -45.15 5.46 9.04
CA TYR A 50 -43.86 6.13 8.84
C TYR A 50 -42.72 5.37 9.54
N LEU A 51 -42.97 4.81 10.73
CA LEU A 51 -41.98 4.01 11.46
C LEU A 51 -41.42 2.81 10.67
N GLN A 52 -42.23 2.20 9.78
CA GLN A 52 -41.79 1.10 8.92
C GLN A 52 -41.04 1.54 7.64
N GLN A 53 -41.14 2.81 7.23
CA GLN A 53 -40.58 3.34 5.98
C GLN A 53 -39.43 4.34 6.19
N ASN A 54 -39.27 4.85 7.42
CA ASN A 54 -38.35 5.92 7.77
C ASN A 54 -36.87 5.60 7.49
N THR A 55 -36.41 4.39 7.84
CA THR A 55 -35.04 3.94 7.54
C THR A 55 -34.81 3.85 6.03
N VAL A 56 -35.78 3.31 5.28
CA VAL A 56 -35.70 3.15 3.83
C VAL A 56 -35.64 4.50 3.09
N LEU A 57 -36.32 5.53 3.58
CA LEU A 57 -36.29 6.86 2.95
C LEU A 57 -34.95 7.57 3.16
N ALA A 58 -34.42 7.55 4.38
CA ALA A 58 -33.09 8.09 4.67
C ALA A 58 -32.00 7.34 3.88
N ASP A 59 -32.06 6.01 3.83
CA ASP A 59 -31.13 5.18 3.06
C ASP A 59 -31.21 5.49 1.55
N ARG A 60 -32.41 5.68 1.00
CA ARG A 60 -32.61 6.06 -0.41
C ARG A 60 -32.05 7.44 -0.71
N PHE A 61 -32.29 8.42 0.17
CA PHE A 61 -31.71 9.76 0.01
C PHE A 61 -30.18 9.70 0.02
N ASN A 62 -29.60 9.01 0.99
CA ASN A 62 -28.16 8.81 1.10
C ASN A 62 -27.58 8.09 -0.13
N ALA A 63 -28.29 7.10 -0.68
CA ALA A 63 -27.91 6.42 -1.91
C ALA A 63 -27.90 7.36 -3.13
N ILE A 64 -28.94 8.20 -3.29
CA ILE A 64 -29.03 9.17 -4.38
C ILE A 64 -27.93 10.23 -4.25
N SER A 65 -27.80 10.84 -3.08
CA SER A 65 -26.76 11.85 -2.79
C SER A 65 -25.35 11.27 -2.93
N GLY A 66 -25.15 10.01 -2.56
CA GLY A 66 -23.91 9.27 -2.80
C GLY A 66 -23.64 8.98 -4.28
N SER A 67 -24.67 8.76 -5.10
CA SER A 67 -24.51 8.46 -6.54
C SER A 67 -24.02 9.67 -7.35
N VAL A 68 -24.46 10.88 -6.99
CA VAL A 68 -23.99 12.12 -7.65
C VAL A 68 -22.54 12.40 -7.31
N ARG A 69 -22.11 12.04 -6.09
CA ARG A 69 -20.71 12.12 -5.63
C ARG A 69 -19.88 10.89 -6.00
N SER A 70 -20.41 9.97 -6.80
CA SER A 70 -19.65 8.78 -7.20
C SER A 70 -18.48 9.16 -8.13
N PRO A 71 -17.38 8.40 -8.12
CA PRO A 71 -16.22 8.70 -8.97
C PRO A 71 -16.55 8.83 -10.45
N SER A 72 -17.41 7.96 -10.97
CA SER A 72 -17.87 8.01 -12.36
C SER A 72 -18.66 9.29 -12.67
N SER A 73 -19.53 9.74 -11.76
CA SER A 73 -20.33 10.96 -11.95
C SER A 73 -19.44 12.20 -11.92
N VAL A 74 -18.50 12.25 -10.98
CA VAL A 74 -17.52 13.33 -10.86
C VAL A 74 -16.61 13.39 -12.10
N GLN A 75 -16.07 12.25 -12.54
CA GLN A 75 -15.27 12.19 -13.76
C GLN A 75 -16.06 12.66 -14.98
N ALA A 76 -17.30 12.19 -15.16
CA ALA A 76 -18.14 12.58 -16.28
C ALA A 76 -18.44 14.08 -16.29
N PHE A 77 -18.66 14.68 -15.12
CA PHE A 77 -18.89 16.11 -14.97
C PHE A 77 -17.63 16.95 -15.23
N LEU A 78 -16.47 16.52 -14.74
CA LEU A 78 -15.22 17.27 -14.88
C LEU A 78 -14.56 17.07 -16.26
N LYS A 79 -14.86 15.98 -16.98
CA LYS A 79 -14.22 15.61 -18.24
C LYS A 79 -14.22 16.74 -19.29
N PRO A 80 -15.34 17.43 -19.60
CA PRO A 80 -15.33 18.50 -20.61
C PRO A 80 -14.41 19.66 -20.23
N PHE A 81 -14.27 19.96 -18.94
CA PHE A 81 -13.38 21.02 -18.46
C PHE A 81 -11.92 20.58 -18.52
N LEU A 82 -11.65 19.30 -18.22
CA LEU A 82 -10.32 18.71 -18.38
C LEU A 82 -9.92 18.60 -19.88
N ASP A 83 -10.88 18.44 -20.78
CA ASP A 83 -10.66 18.49 -22.24
C ASP A 83 -10.14 19.85 -22.68
N GLU A 84 -10.75 20.94 -22.19
CA GLU A 84 -10.26 22.31 -22.45
C GLU A 84 -8.84 22.52 -21.90
N VAL A 85 -8.55 22.01 -20.71
CA VAL A 85 -7.20 22.06 -20.12
C VAL A 85 -6.21 21.28 -20.99
N SER A 86 -6.57 20.07 -21.43
CA SER A 86 -5.73 19.21 -22.27
C SER A 86 -5.37 19.90 -23.59
N LEU A 87 -6.37 20.52 -24.24
CA LEU A 87 -6.15 21.30 -25.46
C LEU A 87 -5.26 22.52 -25.21
N ALA A 88 -5.44 23.21 -24.09
CA ALA A 88 -4.65 24.38 -23.72
C ALA A 88 -3.18 24.06 -23.43
N ILE A 89 -2.86 22.85 -22.96
CA ILE A 89 -1.48 22.36 -22.78
C ILE A 89 -0.92 21.66 -24.02
N GLY A 90 -1.67 21.63 -25.13
CA GLY A 90 -1.23 21.06 -26.40
C GLY A 90 -1.24 19.53 -26.45
N LYS A 91 -2.04 18.87 -25.62
CA LYS A 91 -2.18 17.41 -25.56
C LYS A 91 -3.45 16.94 -26.29
N PRO A 92 -3.42 15.75 -26.91
CA PRO A 92 -4.61 15.19 -27.54
C PRO A 92 -5.67 14.82 -26.49
N LEU A 93 -6.95 14.82 -26.87
CA LEU A 93 -8.01 14.35 -25.99
C LEU A 93 -7.90 12.83 -25.78
N SER A 94 -7.97 12.39 -24.53
CA SER A 94 -7.83 10.99 -24.15
C SER A 94 -8.76 10.63 -22.98
N GLY A 95 -8.54 9.47 -22.35
CA GLY A 95 -9.22 9.09 -21.12
C GLY A 95 -8.87 10.04 -19.97
N PHE A 96 -9.78 10.14 -18.99
CA PHE A 96 -9.67 11.08 -17.87
C PHE A 96 -8.34 10.92 -17.10
N GLU A 97 -7.93 9.67 -16.81
CA GLU A 97 -6.68 9.39 -16.10
C GLU A 97 -5.45 9.87 -16.88
N THR A 98 -5.36 9.54 -18.19
CA THR A 98 -4.27 9.99 -19.06
C THR A 98 -4.19 11.51 -19.15
N GLN A 99 -5.34 12.20 -19.20
CA GLN A 99 -5.36 13.67 -19.22
C GLN A 99 -4.88 14.29 -17.91
N LEU A 100 -5.11 13.62 -16.78
CA LEU A 100 -4.56 14.06 -15.49
C LEU A 100 -3.06 13.79 -15.39
N GLU A 101 -2.55 12.68 -15.93
CA GLU A 101 -1.11 12.45 -16.05
C GLU A 101 -0.46 13.53 -16.92
N ASP A 102 -1.05 13.85 -18.07
CA ASP A 102 -0.59 14.93 -18.95
C ASP A 102 -0.62 16.31 -18.27
N LEU A 103 -1.68 16.59 -17.51
CA LEU A 103 -1.79 17.83 -16.72
C LEU A 103 -0.69 17.89 -15.65
N ARG A 104 -0.46 16.78 -14.96
CA ARG A 104 0.60 16.69 -13.95
C ARG A 104 1.98 16.93 -14.57
N ASP A 105 2.28 16.29 -15.68
CA ASP A 105 3.55 16.44 -16.39
C ASP A 105 3.74 17.89 -16.86
N TYR A 106 2.67 18.53 -17.33
CA TYR A 106 2.69 19.96 -17.63
C TYR A 106 2.99 20.80 -16.38
N PHE A 107 2.38 20.48 -15.23
CA PHE A 107 2.65 21.19 -13.99
C PHE A 107 4.11 21.07 -13.56
N VAL A 108 4.66 19.85 -13.61
CA VAL A 108 6.08 19.61 -13.30
C VAL A 108 6.98 20.39 -14.26
N ALA A 109 6.75 20.29 -15.56
CA ALA A 109 7.56 20.96 -16.59
C ALA A 109 7.53 22.49 -16.49
N ASN A 110 6.43 23.06 -15.98
CA ASN A 110 6.23 24.51 -15.89
C ASN A 110 6.29 25.03 -14.44
N SER A 111 6.73 24.21 -13.49
CA SER A 111 6.79 24.55 -12.05
C SER A 111 5.48 25.14 -11.52
N LYS A 112 4.36 24.58 -11.95
CA LYS A 112 3.02 24.94 -11.48
C LYS A 112 2.63 24.06 -10.30
N THR A 113 1.82 24.61 -9.41
CA THR A 113 1.27 23.96 -8.22
C THR A 113 -0.20 24.31 -8.00
N VAL A 114 -0.95 23.38 -7.41
CA VAL A 114 -2.29 23.59 -6.83
C VAL A 114 -2.22 23.68 -5.30
N GLU A 115 -3.30 24.13 -4.65
CA GLU A 115 -3.37 24.19 -3.20
C GLU A 115 -3.27 22.78 -2.59
N GLU A 116 -2.52 22.65 -1.50
CA GLU A 116 -2.37 21.39 -0.79
C GLU A 116 -3.55 21.09 0.14
N ARG A 117 -3.82 19.81 0.43
CA ARG A 117 -4.80 19.43 1.46
C ARG A 117 -4.15 19.22 2.84
N THR A 118 -2.85 19.43 2.99
CA THR A 118 -2.08 19.27 4.24
C THR A 118 -2.53 18.01 5.04
N MET A 119 -2.46 16.86 4.37
CA MET A 119 -2.86 15.56 4.92
C MET A 119 -1.79 15.01 5.87
N SER A 120 -2.19 14.58 7.05
CA SER A 120 -1.34 13.84 7.99
C SER A 120 -1.82 12.39 8.06
N ILE A 121 -0.99 11.47 7.55
CA ILE A 121 -1.28 10.03 7.51
C ILE A 121 -0.44 9.36 8.60
N GLY A 122 -1.09 8.90 9.67
CA GLY A 122 -0.42 8.21 10.78
C GLY A 122 0.09 6.83 10.38
N SER A 123 0.82 6.16 11.28
CA SER A 123 1.13 4.74 11.13
C SER A 123 -0.06 3.86 11.54
N VAL A 124 -0.20 2.69 10.91
CA VAL A 124 -1.15 1.67 11.38
C VAL A 124 -0.70 1.18 12.75
N THR A 125 -1.58 1.31 13.75
CA THR A 125 -1.26 1.02 15.15
C THR A 125 -2.12 -0.13 15.66
N ALA A 126 -1.48 -1.16 16.24
CA ALA A 126 -2.18 -2.26 16.90
C ALA A 126 -2.90 -1.75 18.15
N ASP A 127 -4.13 -2.23 18.38
CA ASP A 127 -4.77 -2.00 19.67
C ASP A 127 -4.10 -2.82 20.78
N GLY A 128 -4.23 -2.37 22.03
CA GLY A 128 -3.53 -2.94 23.18
C GLY A 128 -3.87 -4.40 23.49
N GLY A 129 -4.97 -4.93 22.95
CA GLY A 129 -5.45 -6.30 23.15
C GLY A 129 -5.02 -7.32 22.10
N ASN A 130 -4.23 -6.93 21.09
CA ASN A 130 -3.89 -7.83 19.99
C ASN A 130 -2.97 -8.98 20.43
N VAL A 131 -3.27 -10.19 19.96
CA VAL A 131 -2.44 -11.39 20.16
C VAL A 131 -1.35 -11.51 19.11
N GLY A 132 -1.70 -11.27 17.83
CA GLY A 132 -0.76 -11.36 16.72
C GLY A 132 0.27 -10.24 16.72
N ASN A 133 1.50 -10.57 16.34
CA ASN A 133 2.63 -9.62 16.35
C ASN A 133 3.14 -9.27 14.95
N GLY A 134 2.33 -9.49 13.91
CA GLY A 134 2.61 -9.01 12.56
C GLY A 134 2.49 -7.50 12.42
N SER A 135 2.85 -6.99 11.25
CA SER A 135 2.84 -5.56 10.94
C SER A 135 1.95 -5.27 9.74
N ILE A 136 1.23 -4.16 9.76
CA ILE A 136 0.50 -3.64 8.60
C ILE A 136 1.24 -2.41 8.10
N PHE A 137 1.92 -2.55 6.96
CA PHE A 137 2.63 -1.44 6.34
C PHE A 137 1.63 -0.59 5.54
N CYS A 138 1.73 0.74 5.70
CA CYS A 138 0.94 1.71 4.95
C CYS A 138 1.89 2.68 4.25
N LEU A 139 1.95 2.62 2.92
CA LEU A 139 2.69 3.59 2.13
C LEU A 139 1.80 4.81 1.87
N SER A 140 2.31 5.97 2.28
CA SER A 140 1.61 7.25 2.26
C SER A 140 2.14 8.22 1.21
N LYS A 141 3.10 7.78 0.38
CA LYS A 141 3.66 8.54 -0.73
C LYS A 141 3.25 7.97 -2.08
N ASP A 142 3.10 8.84 -3.07
CA ASP A 142 2.92 8.46 -4.47
C ASP A 142 4.26 8.09 -5.14
N LYS A 143 4.19 7.69 -6.41
CA LYS A 143 5.38 7.31 -7.19
C LYS A 143 6.36 8.45 -7.46
N TYR A 144 6.03 9.67 -7.07
CA TYR A 144 6.84 10.86 -7.26
C TYR A 144 7.37 11.43 -5.94
N GLY A 145 7.16 10.71 -4.84
CA GLY A 145 7.64 11.09 -3.50
C GLY A 145 6.75 12.10 -2.79
N ASN A 146 5.59 12.45 -3.35
CA ASN A 146 4.65 13.37 -2.73
C ASN A 146 3.74 12.63 -1.75
N GLN A 147 3.39 13.29 -0.65
CA GLN A 147 2.37 12.77 0.26
C GLN A 147 1.06 12.59 -0.50
N ILE A 148 0.43 11.42 -0.34
CA ILE A 148 -0.86 11.11 -0.96
C ILE A 148 -1.92 12.08 -0.44
N GLN A 149 -2.57 12.78 -1.37
CA GLN A 149 -3.66 13.72 -1.08
C GLN A 149 -5.03 13.18 -1.51
N SER A 150 -5.12 11.94 -2.01
CA SER A 150 -6.38 11.34 -2.49
C SER A 150 -7.20 10.66 -1.38
N SER A 151 -6.68 10.55 -0.17
CA SER A 151 -7.37 9.88 0.94
C SER A 151 -8.47 10.74 1.58
N VAL A 152 -9.43 10.06 2.21
CA VAL A 152 -10.42 10.68 3.10
C VAL A 152 -9.78 10.86 4.49
N ALA A 153 -9.99 12.02 5.12
CA ALA A 153 -9.61 12.22 6.51
C ALA A 153 -10.60 11.48 7.41
N GLU A 154 -10.12 10.49 8.14
CA GLU A 154 -10.92 9.62 8.99
C GLU A 154 -10.02 8.79 9.92
N THR A 155 -10.63 8.12 10.90
CA THR A 155 -9.98 7.00 11.59
C THR A 155 -10.60 5.71 11.10
N SER A 156 -9.82 4.90 10.40
CA SER A 156 -10.26 3.59 9.90
C SER A 156 -9.82 2.48 10.84
N ARG A 157 -10.62 1.41 10.87
CA ARG A 157 -10.35 0.18 11.63
C ARG A 157 -10.00 -0.94 10.67
N ILE A 158 -8.95 -1.70 10.99
CA ILE A 158 -8.55 -2.88 10.23
C ILE A 158 -8.65 -4.08 11.18
N GLU A 159 -9.66 -4.93 11.00
CA GLU A 159 -9.94 -6.05 11.91
C GLU A 159 -9.67 -7.40 11.26
N VAL A 160 -9.21 -8.37 12.05
CA VAL A 160 -9.00 -9.75 11.56
C VAL A 160 -10.34 -10.47 11.52
N ILE A 161 -10.75 -10.87 10.31
CA ILE A 161 -12.02 -11.59 10.07
C ILE A 161 -11.79 -13.07 9.76
N GLY A 162 -10.57 -13.47 9.42
CA GLY A 162 -10.22 -14.87 9.17
C GLY A 162 -8.82 -15.21 9.67
N ALA A 163 -8.72 -16.18 10.58
CA ALA A 163 -7.49 -16.63 11.21
C ALA A 163 -7.15 -18.09 10.89
N GLN A 164 -5.98 -18.56 11.33
CA GLN A 164 -5.49 -19.94 11.14
C GLN A 164 -6.51 -21.02 11.60
N GLY A 165 -7.34 -20.71 12.60
CA GLY A 165 -8.39 -21.61 13.10
C GLY A 165 -9.73 -21.57 12.35
N SER A 166 -9.91 -20.62 11.42
CA SER A 166 -11.17 -20.39 10.70
C SER A 166 -11.04 -20.54 9.19
N GLY A 167 -9.97 -21.20 8.72
CA GLY A 167 -9.73 -21.52 7.31
C GLY A 167 -8.65 -20.71 6.60
N ALA A 168 -8.05 -19.70 7.23
CA ALA A 168 -6.88 -19.01 6.69
C ALA A 168 -5.59 -19.82 6.96
N LEU A 169 -4.53 -19.58 6.18
CA LEU A 169 -3.22 -20.16 6.49
C LEU A 169 -2.58 -19.35 7.63
N ARG A 170 -1.72 -20.02 8.41
CA ARG A 170 -0.91 -19.34 9.43
C ARG A 170 -0.17 -18.15 8.82
N ASN A 171 -0.30 -16.97 9.43
CA ASN A 171 0.35 -15.74 8.98
C ASN A 171 -0.11 -15.28 7.57
N ALA A 172 -1.25 -15.76 7.10
CA ALA A 172 -1.93 -15.36 5.87
C ALA A 172 -3.41 -15.00 6.16
N GLU A 173 -3.62 -14.32 7.27
CA GLU A 173 -4.94 -13.94 7.77
C GLU A 173 -5.65 -12.96 6.85
N ASN A 174 -6.98 -13.01 6.88
CA ASN A 174 -7.83 -12.07 6.16
C ASN A 174 -8.27 -10.97 7.11
N PHE A 175 -8.14 -9.74 6.64
CA PHE A 175 -8.56 -8.54 7.33
C PHE A 175 -9.76 -7.92 6.64
N ARG A 176 -10.45 -7.07 7.38
CA ARG A 176 -11.48 -6.17 6.86
C ARG A 176 -11.07 -4.75 7.16
N TYR A 177 -10.94 -3.93 6.13
CA TYR A 177 -10.77 -2.50 6.28
C TYR A 177 -12.14 -1.84 6.37
N LEU A 178 -12.37 -1.14 7.48
CA LEU A 178 -13.59 -0.41 7.78
C LEU A 178 -13.27 1.08 7.90
N GLY A 179 -13.72 1.85 6.91
CA GLY A 179 -13.76 3.29 6.99
C GLY A 179 -14.86 3.78 7.94
N THR A 180 -14.73 5.01 8.41
CA THR A 180 -15.81 5.72 9.10
C THR A 180 -17.02 5.82 8.15
N ASN A 181 -18.22 5.66 8.71
CA ASN A 181 -19.45 5.73 7.94
C ASN A 181 -19.58 7.07 7.20
N ARG A 182 -20.26 7.05 6.05
CA ARG A 182 -20.63 8.27 5.35
C ARG A 182 -21.64 9.08 6.17
N PRO A 183 -21.63 10.42 6.05
CA PRO A 183 -20.86 11.22 5.08
C PRO A 183 -19.44 11.62 5.54
N THR A 184 -19.15 11.45 6.83
CA THR A 184 -17.93 11.99 7.46
C THR A 184 -16.68 11.17 7.15
N GLY A 185 -16.84 9.91 6.75
CA GLY A 185 -15.76 9.04 6.29
C GLY A 185 -15.93 8.50 4.88
N SER A 186 -15.05 7.58 4.49
CA SER A 186 -15.10 6.96 3.17
C SER A 186 -16.27 5.98 3.00
N GLY A 187 -16.74 5.40 4.12
CA GLY A 187 -17.66 4.26 4.14
C GLY A 187 -17.11 3.02 3.44
N ILE A 188 -15.78 2.91 3.30
CA ILE A 188 -15.14 1.76 2.67
C ILE A 188 -15.27 0.55 3.58
N ASP A 189 -15.67 -0.56 2.98
CA ASP A 189 -15.77 -1.86 3.62
C ASP A 189 -15.28 -2.91 2.63
N VAL A 190 -14.01 -3.31 2.78
CA VAL A 190 -13.33 -4.22 1.86
C VAL A 190 -12.47 -5.23 2.61
N GLU A 191 -12.30 -6.41 2.03
CA GLU A 191 -11.34 -7.39 2.50
C GLU A 191 -9.91 -6.94 2.13
N LEU A 192 -8.96 -7.14 3.04
CA LEU A 192 -7.53 -6.90 2.85
C LEU A 192 -6.79 -8.18 3.23
N LYS A 193 -5.96 -8.72 2.35
CA LYS A 193 -5.27 -10.00 2.60
C LYS A 193 -3.84 -9.80 3.08
N ALA A 194 -3.44 -10.59 4.08
CA ALA A 194 -2.02 -10.69 4.44
C ALA A 194 -1.17 -11.16 3.26
N ARG A 195 0.04 -10.61 3.17
CA ARG A 195 1.03 -10.96 2.16
C ARG A 195 1.67 -12.28 2.50
N TYR A 196 1.63 -13.17 1.52
CA TYR A 196 2.02 -14.56 1.62
C TYR A 196 2.65 -15.06 0.30
N ASP A 197 3.25 -16.25 0.32
CA ASP A 197 3.79 -16.92 -0.87
C ASP A 197 2.72 -17.03 -1.98
N GLY A 198 3.17 -16.99 -3.24
CA GLY A 198 2.27 -17.10 -4.39
C GLY A 198 1.88 -15.72 -4.94
N GLU A 199 0.59 -15.48 -5.17
CA GLU A 199 0.11 -14.34 -5.97
C GLU A 199 0.56 -12.96 -5.47
N SER A 200 0.76 -12.82 -4.15
CA SER A 200 1.17 -11.54 -3.56
C SER A 200 2.68 -11.33 -3.50
N ASN A 201 3.51 -12.35 -3.73
CA ASN A 201 4.97 -12.26 -3.69
C ASN A 201 5.58 -12.51 -5.09
N LYS A 202 6.35 -11.56 -5.60
CA LYS A 202 6.98 -11.66 -6.93
C LYS A 202 8.24 -12.51 -6.95
N LEU A 203 8.75 -12.94 -5.80
CA LEU A 203 9.90 -13.84 -5.70
C LEU A 203 9.45 -15.30 -5.75
N GLN A 204 10.26 -16.15 -6.39
CA GLN A 204 10.04 -17.60 -6.42
C GLN A 204 10.75 -18.26 -5.25
N ASN A 205 10.23 -19.37 -4.72
CA ASN A 205 10.86 -20.04 -3.56
C ASN A 205 11.25 -19.03 -2.44
N PRO A 206 10.35 -18.11 -2.03
CA PRO A 206 10.69 -17.03 -1.11
C PRO A 206 11.11 -17.52 0.27
N ARG A 207 10.68 -18.72 0.65
CA ARG A 207 11.03 -19.42 1.90
C ARG A 207 12.03 -20.54 1.72
N PHE A 208 12.79 -20.57 0.62
CA PHE A 208 13.90 -21.52 0.44
C PHE A 208 13.53 -23.02 0.58
N ASN A 209 12.24 -23.38 0.54
CA ASN A 209 11.73 -24.74 0.76
C ASN A 209 12.10 -25.71 -0.37
N SER A 210 12.40 -25.19 -1.55
CA SER A 210 12.84 -25.96 -2.70
C SER A 210 14.36 -26.05 -2.71
N PHE A 211 14.90 -26.90 -1.82
CA PHE A 211 16.33 -27.19 -1.68
C PHE A 211 16.70 -28.55 -2.29
N PHE A 212 17.60 -28.58 -3.27
CA PHE A 212 17.98 -29.77 -4.05
C PHE A 212 19.27 -30.46 -3.60
N GLY A 213 19.68 -30.31 -2.33
CA GLY A 213 20.86 -31.01 -1.81
C GLY A 213 20.65 -32.52 -1.74
N THR A 214 21.75 -33.28 -1.78
CA THR A 214 21.73 -34.75 -1.62
C THR A 214 21.28 -35.20 -0.24
N THR A 215 21.44 -34.33 0.76
CA THR A 215 20.97 -34.51 2.14
C THR A 215 19.98 -33.41 2.48
N LYS A 216 18.85 -33.77 3.13
CA LYS A 216 17.85 -32.80 3.59
C LYS A 216 18.19 -32.30 4.99
N PRO A 217 18.01 -31.00 5.30
CA PRO A 217 18.17 -30.52 6.67
C PRO A 217 17.13 -31.16 7.58
N THR A 218 17.51 -31.38 8.84
CA THR A 218 16.60 -31.75 9.94
C THR A 218 16.72 -30.70 11.04
N ALA A 219 15.76 -30.65 11.97
CA ALA A 219 15.85 -29.76 13.12
C ALA A 219 17.17 -29.99 13.89
N GLY A 220 17.89 -28.92 14.18
CA GLY A 220 19.22 -28.90 14.80
C GLY A 220 20.38 -29.30 13.89
N VAL A 221 20.14 -29.69 12.64
CA VAL A 221 21.16 -30.19 11.71
C VAL A 221 21.06 -29.45 10.37
N PRO A 222 21.68 -28.26 10.26
CA PRO A 222 21.72 -27.51 9.01
C PRO A 222 22.62 -28.21 7.97
N VAL A 223 22.31 -28.04 6.69
CA VAL A 223 23.02 -28.70 5.57
C VAL A 223 23.62 -27.66 4.63
N ALA A 224 24.89 -27.81 4.27
CA ALA A 224 25.54 -26.95 3.28
C ALA A 224 25.05 -27.27 1.85
N PRO A 225 24.85 -26.26 0.99
CA PRO A 225 24.60 -26.50 -0.43
C PRO A 225 25.84 -27.09 -1.12
N SER A 226 25.62 -27.98 -2.08
CA SER A 226 26.67 -28.58 -2.91
C SER A 226 26.94 -27.82 -4.23
N ALA A 227 26.05 -26.91 -4.60
CA ALA A 227 26.07 -26.14 -5.84
C ALA A 227 25.36 -24.78 -5.66
N VAL A 228 25.75 -23.78 -6.45
CA VAL A 228 25.26 -22.39 -6.36
C VAL A 228 23.75 -22.23 -6.58
N GLY A 229 23.11 -23.19 -7.25
CA GLY A 229 21.67 -23.23 -7.53
C GLY A 229 20.88 -24.24 -6.69
N ASN A 230 21.44 -24.72 -5.56
CA ASN A 230 20.73 -25.69 -4.72
C ASN A 230 19.44 -25.16 -4.10
N PHE A 231 19.33 -23.85 -3.90
CA PHE A 231 18.05 -23.19 -3.62
C PHE A 231 17.40 -22.83 -4.94
N SER A 232 16.28 -23.48 -5.29
CA SER A 232 15.58 -23.24 -6.55
C SER A 232 15.33 -21.75 -6.81
N ASN A 233 15.62 -21.30 -8.03
CA ASN A 233 15.46 -19.91 -8.51
C ASN A 233 16.33 -18.85 -7.80
N TRP A 234 17.21 -19.26 -6.88
CA TRP A 234 18.18 -18.40 -6.24
C TRP A 234 19.60 -18.77 -6.68
N VAL A 235 20.45 -17.76 -6.89
CA VAL A 235 21.86 -17.93 -7.24
C VAL A 235 22.73 -17.42 -6.11
N MET A 236 23.55 -18.30 -5.54
CA MET A 236 24.55 -17.97 -4.53
C MET A 236 25.89 -17.62 -5.19
N ASN A 237 26.61 -16.64 -4.64
CA ASN A 237 27.96 -16.34 -5.11
C ASN A 237 29.02 -17.36 -4.64
N ASP A 238 28.85 -17.93 -3.45
CA ASP A 238 29.77 -18.90 -2.84
C ASP A 238 29.00 -19.82 -1.89
N ILE A 239 28.91 -21.10 -2.23
CA ILE A 239 28.18 -22.11 -1.46
C ILE A 239 28.68 -22.27 -0.02
N THR A 240 29.96 -21.97 0.24
CA THR A 240 30.58 -22.15 1.57
C THR A 240 30.07 -21.15 2.60
N LYS A 241 29.31 -20.13 2.17
CA LYS A 241 28.76 -19.06 3.02
C LYS A 241 27.32 -19.32 3.46
N PHE A 242 26.72 -20.43 3.02
CA PHE A 242 25.30 -20.70 3.21
C PHE A 242 25.02 -22.07 3.81
N GLN A 243 23.89 -22.19 4.50
CA GLN A 243 23.32 -23.47 4.94
C GLN A 243 21.80 -23.44 4.81
N ALA A 244 21.17 -24.56 4.46
CA ALA A 244 19.75 -24.78 4.63
C ALA A 244 19.46 -25.20 6.08
N ASN A 245 18.46 -24.60 6.73
CA ASN A 245 18.09 -24.87 8.12
C ASN A 245 16.56 -25.02 8.31
N LEU A 246 16.12 -25.69 9.38
CA LEU A 246 14.72 -25.84 9.82
C LEU A 246 14.42 -25.26 11.20
N ASP A 247 15.41 -24.69 11.90
CA ASP A 247 15.30 -24.32 13.33
C ASP A 247 14.34 -23.14 13.63
N TYR A 248 13.89 -22.42 12.61
CA TYR A 248 13.00 -21.26 12.74
C TYR A 248 11.68 -21.46 12.00
N PRO A 249 10.78 -22.33 12.51
CA PRO A 249 9.50 -22.56 11.90
C PRO A 249 8.60 -21.33 12.05
N TYR A 250 8.37 -20.63 10.95
CA TYR A 250 7.54 -19.42 10.91
C TYR A 250 6.14 -19.72 10.35
N ARG A 251 6.02 -19.91 9.03
CA ARG A 251 4.77 -20.32 8.36
C ARG A 251 5.06 -21.31 7.22
N ALA A 252 4.27 -22.38 7.11
CA ALA A 252 4.43 -23.39 6.06
C ALA A 252 3.53 -23.06 4.86
N PRO A 253 3.95 -23.35 3.61
CA PRO A 253 3.11 -23.28 2.41
C PRO A 253 1.77 -24.00 2.60
N ALA A 254 0.72 -23.56 1.92
CA ALA A 254 -0.54 -24.28 1.87
C ALA A 254 -0.31 -25.75 1.47
N GLY A 255 -0.75 -26.70 2.30
CA GLY A 255 -0.61 -28.13 2.03
C GLY A 255 0.79 -28.74 2.27
N ALA A 256 1.76 -27.98 2.77
CA ALA A 256 3.07 -28.54 3.13
C ALA A 256 3.04 -29.18 4.53
N ALA A 257 3.41 -30.47 4.60
CA ALA A 257 3.47 -31.24 5.86
C ALA A 257 4.70 -30.93 6.73
N SER A 258 5.58 -30.01 6.31
CA SER A 258 6.81 -29.65 7.02
C SER A 258 6.99 -28.13 7.08
N SER A 259 7.62 -27.66 8.15
CA SER A 259 8.13 -26.30 8.27
C SER A 259 8.99 -25.97 7.04
N ALA A 260 8.82 -24.76 6.48
CA ALA A 260 9.66 -24.30 5.39
C ALA A 260 11.13 -24.24 5.84
N TYR A 261 12.05 -24.48 4.91
CA TYR A 261 13.47 -24.26 5.16
C TYR A 261 13.75 -22.76 5.37
N GLY A 262 14.86 -22.44 6.00
CA GLY A 262 15.46 -21.11 6.01
C GLY A 262 16.84 -21.16 5.37
N LEU A 263 17.25 -20.05 4.80
CA LEU A 263 18.62 -19.83 4.37
C LEU A 263 19.43 -19.24 5.54
N SER A 264 20.56 -19.84 5.88
CA SER A 264 21.46 -19.29 6.90
C SER A 264 22.72 -18.75 6.23
N PHE A 265 23.02 -17.47 6.44
CA PHE A 265 24.35 -16.93 6.18
C PHE A 265 25.27 -17.33 7.34
N ILE A 266 26.36 -18.02 7.02
CA ILE A 266 27.42 -18.43 7.96
C ILE A 266 28.76 -17.73 7.70
N GLY A 267 28.76 -16.81 6.73
CA GLY A 267 29.87 -15.95 6.38
C GLY A 267 29.42 -14.86 5.41
N ASN A 268 30.35 -13.97 5.07
CA ASN A 268 30.12 -12.90 4.10
C ASN A 268 29.85 -13.48 2.70
N GLY A 269 28.71 -13.13 2.11
CA GLY A 269 28.24 -13.69 0.85
C GLY A 269 27.01 -12.96 0.32
N ASN A 270 26.55 -13.34 -0.87
CA ASN A 270 25.30 -12.84 -1.44
C ASN A 270 24.53 -13.92 -2.20
N ILE A 271 23.21 -13.74 -2.22
CA ILE A 271 22.27 -14.58 -2.95
C ILE A 271 21.27 -13.68 -3.67
N TYR A 272 20.86 -14.04 -4.88
CA TYR A 272 19.94 -13.21 -5.66
C TYR A 272 18.97 -14.01 -6.54
N GLN A 273 17.91 -13.34 -6.97
CA GLN A 273 17.08 -13.75 -8.11
C GLN A 273 17.04 -12.62 -9.14
N ASP A 274 17.11 -12.97 -10.41
CA ASP A 274 16.83 -12.02 -11.48
C ASP A 274 15.33 -11.72 -11.54
N LEU A 275 14.97 -10.44 -11.52
CA LEU A 275 13.59 -9.98 -11.65
C LEU A 275 13.16 -9.85 -13.12
N THR A 276 14.13 -9.84 -14.05
CA THR A 276 13.92 -9.71 -15.50
C THR A 276 13.64 -11.03 -16.21
N GLN A 277 13.65 -12.16 -15.50
CA GLN A 277 13.38 -13.48 -16.09
C GLN A 277 11.93 -13.59 -16.60
N ALA A 278 11.73 -14.36 -17.68
CA ALA A 278 10.44 -14.58 -18.30
C ALA A 278 9.38 -15.06 -17.30
N GLY A 279 8.17 -14.49 -17.37
CA GLY A 279 7.03 -14.87 -16.53
C GLY A 279 6.79 -13.98 -15.31
N ARG A 280 7.59 -12.93 -15.08
CA ARG A 280 7.30 -11.90 -14.08
C ARG A 280 6.76 -10.64 -14.76
N SER A 281 5.61 -10.16 -14.28
CA SER A 281 5.06 -8.86 -14.66
C SER A 281 4.90 -7.98 -13.44
N PHE A 282 5.33 -6.72 -13.62
CA PHE A 282 5.22 -5.66 -12.64
C PHE A 282 4.25 -4.61 -13.16
N ASP A 283 3.36 -4.18 -12.27
CA ASP A 283 2.38 -3.14 -12.49
C ASP A 283 3.04 -1.81 -12.10
N LYS A 284 3.19 -0.90 -13.07
CA LYS A 284 3.82 0.42 -12.84
C LYS A 284 3.05 1.26 -11.82
N ASP A 285 1.77 0.95 -11.65
CA ASP A 285 0.83 1.72 -10.86
C ASP A 285 0.71 1.18 -9.42
N LYS A 286 1.44 0.11 -9.09
CA LYS A 286 1.45 -0.51 -7.76
C LYS A 286 2.84 -0.49 -7.14
N PRO A 287 2.95 -0.11 -5.86
CA PRO A 287 4.18 -0.28 -5.12
C PRO A 287 4.39 -1.75 -4.74
N TYR A 288 5.65 -2.11 -4.55
CA TYR A 288 6.11 -3.40 -4.09
C TYR A 288 6.90 -3.22 -2.79
N LEU A 289 6.69 -4.08 -1.80
CA LEU A 289 7.38 -4.08 -0.51
C LEU A 289 8.51 -5.12 -0.53
N PRO A 290 9.78 -4.71 -0.72
CA PRO A 290 10.94 -5.51 -0.36
C PRO A 290 10.90 -5.77 1.15
N ALA A 291 10.92 -7.05 1.52
CA ALA A 291 10.88 -7.45 2.91
C ALA A 291 11.73 -8.69 3.15
N ILE A 292 12.27 -8.79 4.37
CA ILE A 292 13.04 -9.92 4.87
C ILE A 292 12.45 -10.31 6.21
N ILE A 293 12.10 -11.58 6.36
CA ILE A 293 11.74 -12.17 7.64
C ILE A 293 12.92 -13.04 8.05
N GLY A 294 13.49 -12.77 9.21
CA GLY A 294 14.70 -13.45 9.64
C GLY A 294 14.93 -13.37 11.15
N ALA A 295 15.94 -14.10 11.60
CA ALA A 295 16.40 -14.12 12.97
C ALA A 295 17.92 -14.25 13.00
N LYS A 296 18.59 -13.64 13.98
CA LYS A 296 20.01 -13.93 14.22
C LYS A 296 20.15 -15.06 15.22
N THR A 297 21.11 -15.97 15.01
CA THR A 297 21.60 -16.84 16.08
C THR A 297 22.90 -16.30 16.63
N SER A 298 23.06 -16.41 17.95
CA SER A 298 24.24 -15.93 18.67
C SER A 298 24.56 -14.45 18.37
N SER A 299 25.81 -14.02 18.55
CA SER A 299 26.23 -12.63 18.42
C SER A 299 26.41 -12.15 16.97
N CYS A 300 25.59 -12.61 16.01
CA CYS A 300 25.75 -12.25 14.60
C CYS A 300 25.81 -10.72 14.40
N ASP A 301 26.80 -10.29 13.64
CA ASP A 301 27.12 -8.89 13.36
C ASP A 301 27.22 -8.63 11.84
N GLY A 302 27.72 -7.45 11.48
CA GLY A 302 27.86 -7.02 10.09
C GLY A 302 26.64 -6.26 9.56
N SER A 303 26.60 -6.16 8.23
CA SER A 303 25.57 -5.43 7.49
C SER A 303 24.86 -6.37 6.52
N LEU A 304 23.55 -6.48 6.66
CA LEU A 304 22.67 -7.11 5.67
C LEU A 304 22.20 -6.03 4.69
N THR A 305 22.56 -6.14 3.43
CA THR A 305 22.08 -5.26 2.37
C THR A 305 21.01 -5.97 1.55
N MET A 306 19.86 -5.33 1.42
CA MET A 306 18.77 -5.71 0.52
C MET A 306 18.81 -4.81 -0.71
N GLN A 307 18.80 -5.40 -1.89
CA GLN A 307 18.73 -4.70 -3.17
C GLN A 307 17.52 -5.18 -3.96
N TRP A 308 16.79 -4.25 -4.58
CA TRP A 308 15.68 -4.51 -5.50
C TRP A 308 15.84 -3.62 -6.74
N GLY A 309 16.30 -4.20 -7.83
CA GLY A 309 16.66 -3.45 -9.03
C GLY A 309 17.81 -2.46 -8.79
N SER A 310 17.59 -1.19 -9.10
CA SER A 310 18.57 -0.11 -8.91
C SER A 310 18.65 0.41 -7.46
N LYS A 311 17.74 -0.02 -6.58
CA LYS A 311 17.63 0.47 -5.20
C LYS A 311 18.26 -0.49 -4.21
N THR A 312 18.82 0.05 -3.13
CA THR A 312 19.53 -0.71 -2.10
C THR A 312 19.35 -0.09 -0.74
N GLN A 313 19.23 -0.92 0.30
CA GLN A 313 19.17 -0.50 1.69
C GLN A 313 19.97 -1.44 2.58
N ALA A 314 20.76 -0.88 3.48
CA ALA A 314 21.63 -1.62 4.39
C ALA A 314 21.09 -1.59 5.82
N PHE A 315 21.12 -2.75 6.48
CA PHE A 315 20.66 -2.94 7.85
C PHE A 315 21.82 -3.47 8.70
N THR A 316 22.09 -2.79 9.81
CA THR A 316 23.09 -3.28 10.77
C THR A 316 22.49 -4.45 11.55
N VAL A 317 23.04 -5.66 11.36
CA VAL A 317 22.45 -6.92 11.85
C VAL A 317 22.25 -6.89 13.36
N SER A 318 23.23 -6.37 14.10
CA SER A 318 23.21 -6.36 15.57
C SER A 318 22.09 -5.50 16.17
N SER A 319 21.78 -4.35 15.55
CA SER A 319 20.72 -3.43 15.99
C SER A 319 19.35 -3.79 15.42
N THR A 320 19.29 -4.28 14.18
CA THR A 320 18.01 -4.59 13.54
C THR A 320 17.41 -5.90 14.05
N PHE A 321 18.23 -6.93 14.23
CA PHE A 321 17.81 -8.19 14.84
C PHE A 321 18.22 -8.16 16.32
N GLY A 322 17.45 -7.50 17.18
CA GLY A 322 17.85 -7.24 18.57
C GLY A 322 18.20 -8.51 19.37
N THR A 323 17.20 -9.37 19.58
CA THR A 323 17.31 -10.57 20.43
C THR A 323 17.61 -11.83 19.62
N ASN A 324 18.52 -12.65 20.12
CA ASN A 324 18.87 -13.93 19.50
C ASN A 324 17.66 -14.86 19.43
N GLY A 325 17.43 -15.44 18.26
CA GLY A 325 16.33 -16.37 18.01
C GLY A 325 14.95 -15.70 17.88
N THR A 326 14.83 -14.40 18.10
CA THR A 326 13.59 -13.67 17.83
C THR A 326 13.47 -13.39 16.35
N ILE A 327 12.29 -13.67 15.77
CA ILE A 327 11.98 -13.35 14.39
C ILE A 327 11.75 -11.83 14.27
N TYR A 328 12.23 -11.22 13.20
CA TYR A 328 12.00 -9.83 12.83
C TYR A 328 11.52 -9.74 11.39
N ILE A 329 10.69 -8.72 11.11
CA ILE A 329 10.36 -8.29 9.76
C ILE A 329 11.15 -7.02 9.51
N ILE A 330 11.93 -7.02 8.44
CA ILE A 330 12.68 -5.86 7.95
C ILE A 330 12.11 -5.51 6.59
N THR A 331 11.86 -4.24 6.34
CA THR A 331 11.37 -3.77 5.05
C THR A 331 12.28 -2.68 4.52
N ALA A 332 12.15 -2.41 3.22
CA ALA A 332 12.61 -1.13 2.69
C ALA A 332 11.85 0.03 3.35
N ASP A 333 12.41 1.23 3.25
CA ASP A 333 11.71 2.46 3.64
C ASP A 333 10.42 2.62 2.81
N LEU A 334 9.36 3.13 3.44
CA LEU A 334 8.04 3.28 2.81
C LEU A 334 7.99 4.59 2.03
N ASP A 335 8.57 4.60 0.83
CA ASP A 335 8.66 5.79 0.00
C ASP A 335 8.44 5.50 -1.51
N GLU A 336 8.74 6.48 -2.36
CA GLU A 336 8.60 6.38 -3.81
C GLU A 336 9.44 5.26 -4.44
N ASP A 337 10.50 4.80 -3.79
CA ASP A 337 11.42 3.78 -4.33
C ASP A 337 10.79 2.37 -4.36
N LEU A 338 9.54 2.25 -3.90
CA LEU A 338 8.74 1.04 -3.96
C LEU A 338 7.99 0.86 -5.28
N PHE A 339 7.83 1.92 -6.09
CA PHE A 339 7.15 1.85 -7.39
C PHE A 339 8.06 1.33 -8.49
N TYR A 340 7.56 0.43 -9.33
CA TYR A 340 8.36 -0.27 -10.34
C TYR A 340 9.18 0.66 -11.23
N GLU A 341 8.60 1.77 -11.68
CA GLU A 341 9.27 2.75 -12.54
C GLU A 341 10.53 3.36 -11.88
N ASN A 342 10.58 3.40 -10.55
CA ASN A 342 11.68 4.02 -9.80
C ASN A 342 12.84 3.07 -9.50
N TRP A 343 12.62 1.76 -9.56
CA TRP A 343 13.65 0.76 -9.28
C TRP A 343 13.96 -0.18 -10.45
N MET A 344 13.16 -0.16 -11.52
CA MET A 344 13.42 -0.95 -12.72
C MET A 344 14.79 -0.62 -13.32
N SER A 345 15.49 -1.66 -13.77
CA SER A 345 16.79 -1.57 -14.44
C SER A 345 16.96 -2.75 -15.38
N ASP A 346 17.82 -2.58 -16.39
CA ASP A 346 18.05 -3.59 -17.44
C ASP A 346 18.50 -4.96 -16.88
N SER A 347 19.15 -4.96 -15.72
CA SER A 347 19.58 -6.15 -14.98
C SER A 347 18.97 -6.20 -13.58
N GLY A 348 17.68 -5.88 -13.46
CA GLY A 348 17.01 -5.81 -12.15
C GLY A 348 17.06 -7.14 -11.39
N GLN A 349 17.59 -7.12 -10.17
CA GLN A 349 17.71 -8.28 -9.28
C GLN A 349 17.10 -7.99 -7.91
N PHE A 350 16.56 -9.01 -7.26
CA PHE A 350 16.36 -9.00 -5.81
C PHE A 350 17.53 -9.73 -5.17
N LYS A 351 18.36 -9.02 -4.40
CA LYS A 351 19.63 -9.53 -3.89
C LYS A 351 19.79 -9.25 -2.40
N LEU A 352 20.24 -10.26 -1.68
CA LEU A 352 20.60 -10.18 -0.27
C LEU A 352 22.11 -10.36 -0.14
N THR A 353 22.78 -9.45 0.55
CA THR A 353 24.22 -9.51 0.80
C THR A 353 24.50 -9.37 2.29
N LEU A 354 25.18 -10.33 2.89
CA LEU A 354 25.76 -10.16 4.23
C LEU A 354 27.24 -9.82 4.07
N ALA A 355 27.66 -8.71 4.66
CA ALA A 355 29.04 -8.25 4.64
C ALA A 355 29.52 -7.86 6.05
N SER A 356 30.83 -7.84 6.24
CA SER A 356 31.49 -7.47 7.50
C SER A 356 31.05 -8.31 8.71
N GLN A 357 30.48 -9.49 8.48
CA GLN A 357 30.22 -10.46 9.52
C GLN A 357 31.55 -11.04 10.02
N THR A 358 31.70 -11.07 11.34
CA THR A 358 32.86 -11.66 12.04
C THR A 358 32.46 -12.90 12.84
N THR A 359 31.20 -12.98 13.28
CA THR A 359 30.70 -14.07 14.13
C THR A 359 29.22 -14.38 13.89
N GLY A 360 28.75 -15.47 14.50
CA GLY A 360 27.35 -15.90 14.52
C GLY A 360 26.79 -16.33 13.17
N LYS A 361 25.45 -16.38 13.07
CA LYS A 361 24.75 -16.66 11.81
C LYS A 361 23.50 -15.81 11.70
N LEU A 362 23.17 -15.44 10.47
CA LEU A 362 21.93 -14.76 10.15
C LEU A 362 21.02 -15.73 9.39
N HIS A 363 19.83 -15.98 9.92
CA HIS A 363 18.82 -16.82 9.28
C HIS A 363 17.80 -15.96 8.56
N ILE A 364 17.72 -16.14 7.25
CA ILE A 364 16.65 -15.61 6.41
C ILE A 364 15.60 -16.72 6.26
N ILE A 365 14.43 -16.47 6.83
CA ILE A 365 13.30 -17.41 6.83
C ILE A 365 12.46 -17.18 5.56
N GLU A 366 12.25 -15.92 5.20
CA GLU A 366 11.49 -15.55 4.00
C GLU A 366 12.03 -14.25 3.41
N ALA A 367 12.12 -14.20 2.08
CA ALA A 367 12.34 -13.00 1.30
C ALA A 367 11.07 -12.65 0.51
N GLY A 368 10.66 -11.39 0.58
CA GLY A 368 9.44 -10.90 -0.04
C GLY A 368 9.69 -9.74 -0.97
N LEU A 369 9.02 -9.76 -2.13
CA LEU A 369 8.73 -8.58 -2.92
C LEU A 369 7.22 -8.52 -3.09
N TYR A 370 6.54 -8.01 -2.05
CA TYR A 370 5.10 -8.13 -1.91
C TYR A 370 4.36 -7.01 -2.62
N THR A 371 3.26 -7.30 -3.32
CA THR A 371 2.40 -6.24 -3.86
C THR A 371 1.64 -5.52 -2.75
N PHE A 372 1.52 -4.20 -2.82
CA PHE A 372 0.54 -3.48 -2.01
C PHE A 372 -0.89 -3.57 -2.59
N GLU A 373 -1.87 -3.23 -1.76
CA GLU A 373 -3.28 -3.12 -2.14
C GLU A 373 -3.77 -1.71 -1.83
N GLU A 374 -4.40 -1.09 -2.82
CA GLU A 374 -4.87 0.28 -2.72
C GLU A 374 -6.23 0.32 -2.03
N ILE A 375 -6.30 1.01 -0.89
CA ILE A 375 -7.53 1.24 -0.14
C ILE A 375 -7.55 2.70 0.30
N ASN A 376 -8.65 3.41 0.02
CA ASN A 376 -8.79 4.83 0.36
C ASN A 376 -7.64 5.71 -0.17
N GLY A 377 -7.12 5.40 -1.34
CA GLY A 377 -5.98 6.09 -1.96
C GLY A 377 -4.61 5.77 -1.34
N LEU A 378 -4.55 4.99 -0.24
CA LEU A 378 -3.31 4.54 0.40
C LEU A 378 -2.99 3.09 0.02
N PHE A 379 -1.74 2.69 0.21
CA PHE A 379 -1.27 1.35 -0.13
C PHE A 379 -0.99 0.54 1.14
N PHE A 380 -1.69 -0.58 1.32
CA PHE A 380 -1.53 -1.46 2.47
C PHE A 380 -0.86 -2.79 2.13
N ALA A 381 0.00 -3.27 3.03
CA ALA A 381 0.60 -4.60 2.98
C ALA A 381 0.72 -5.20 4.38
N PRO A 382 -0.25 -6.01 4.84
CA PRO A 382 -0.12 -6.76 6.08
C PRO A 382 0.90 -7.90 5.91
N VAL A 383 1.89 -8.00 6.78
CA VAL A 383 2.87 -9.11 6.79
C VAL A 383 2.87 -9.72 8.19
N GLY A 384 2.53 -11.01 8.27
CA GLY A 384 2.46 -11.73 9.55
C GLY A 384 3.82 -11.84 10.25
N LYS A 385 3.83 -12.21 11.53
CA LYS A 385 5.06 -12.51 12.29
C LYS A 385 4.86 -13.81 13.09
N GLU A 386 5.75 -14.13 14.01
CA GLU A 386 5.84 -15.46 14.64
C GLU A 386 4.52 -15.90 15.27
N THR A 387 3.85 -14.97 15.95
CA THR A 387 2.53 -15.16 16.54
C THR A 387 1.47 -14.72 15.53
N PRO A 388 0.65 -15.66 15.03
CA PRO A 388 -0.40 -15.36 14.07
C PRO A 388 -1.45 -14.46 14.67
N TRP A 389 -2.03 -13.58 13.85
CA TRP A 389 -3.17 -12.78 14.27
C TRP A 389 -4.40 -13.65 14.55
N GLN A 390 -5.20 -13.21 15.51
CA GLN A 390 -6.42 -13.90 15.92
C GLN A 390 -7.65 -13.07 15.54
N VAL A 391 -8.79 -13.75 15.35
CA VAL A 391 -10.07 -13.05 15.20
C VAL A 391 -10.30 -12.20 16.46
N GLY A 392 -10.61 -10.91 16.26
CA GLY A 392 -10.72 -9.94 17.34
C GLY A 392 -9.51 -9.01 17.47
N ASP A 393 -8.36 -9.37 16.91
CA ASP A 393 -7.25 -8.43 16.73
C ASP A 393 -7.69 -7.31 15.78
N PHE A 394 -7.37 -6.07 16.11
CA PHE A 394 -7.62 -4.94 15.21
C PHE A 394 -6.57 -3.84 15.32
N PHE A 395 -6.54 -3.03 14.28
CA PHE A 395 -5.60 -1.93 14.11
C PHE A 395 -6.35 -0.67 13.74
N THR A 396 -5.73 0.48 14.01
CA THR A 396 -6.27 1.79 13.65
C THR A 396 -5.32 2.51 12.71
N GLN A 397 -5.90 3.22 11.75
CA GLN A 397 -5.20 4.12 10.84
C GLN A 397 -5.88 5.49 10.94
N ALA A 398 -5.18 6.46 11.52
CA ALA A 398 -5.66 7.84 11.61
C ALA A 398 -5.16 8.66 10.42
N ILE A 399 -6.07 9.37 9.78
CA ILE A 399 -5.81 10.30 8.70
C ILE A 399 -6.48 11.62 9.07
N SER A 400 -5.72 12.70 9.16
CA SER A 400 -6.26 14.03 9.43
C SER A 400 -5.94 15.01 8.30
N GLN A 401 -6.73 16.07 8.23
CA GLN A 401 -6.64 17.11 7.21
C GLN A 401 -6.73 18.47 7.92
N SER A 402 -5.88 19.42 7.52
CA SER A 402 -5.86 20.78 8.12
C SER A 402 -6.09 21.92 7.12
N ALA A 403 -5.97 21.65 5.81
CA ALA A 403 -6.36 22.55 4.72
C ALA A 403 -7.14 21.76 3.67
N ASP A 404 -7.94 22.41 2.82
CA ASP A 404 -8.69 21.70 1.76
C ASP A 404 -8.43 22.27 0.37
N GLY A 405 -7.32 21.83 -0.23
CA GLY A 405 -7.05 21.99 -1.65
C GLY A 405 -8.17 21.38 -2.51
N LEU A 406 -9.10 22.21 -3.01
CA LEU A 406 -10.31 21.80 -3.70
C LEU A 406 -10.00 21.13 -5.03
N ILE A 407 -9.14 21.73 -5.85
CA ILE A 407 -8.75 21.14 -7.15
C ILE A 407 -8.10 19.77 -6.90
N GLN A 408 -7.20 19.70 -5.92
CA GLN A 408 -6.52 18.47 -5.53
C GLN A 408 -7.52 17.40 -5.06
N ARG A 409 -8.47 17.75 -4.18
CA ARG A 409 -9.53 16.87 -3.67
C ARG A 409 -10.39 16.30 -4.80
N TRP A 410 -10.90 17.15 -5.68
CA TRP A 410 -11.87 16.73 -6.67
C TRP A 410 -11.25 16.00 -7.85
N LEU A 411 -10.00 16.31 -8.22
CA LEU A 411 -9.31 15.63 -9.32
C LEU A 411 -8.66 14.30 -8.91
N THR A 412 -8.31 14.08 -7.63
CA THR A 412 -7.56 12.88 -7.23
C THR A 412 -8.34 11.97 -6.27
N ARG A 413 -8.91 12.51 -5.18
CA ARG A 413 -9.72 11.72 -4.24
C ARG A 413 -11.01 11.24 -4.89
N GLN A 414 -11.81 12.18 -5.40
CA GLN A 414 -13.20 11.87 -5.76
C GLN A 414 -13.29 11.06 -7.05
N THR A 415 -12.30 11.17 -7.92
CA THR A 415 -12.20 10.43 -9.18
C THR A 415 -11.56 9.06 -9.02
N ARG A 416 -10.89 8.77 -7.88
CA ARG A 416 -10.15 7.52 -7.62
C ARG A 416 -9.17 7.15 -8.74
N VAL A 417 -8.45 8.14 -9.26
CA VAL A 417 -7.40 7.90 -10.25
C VAL A 417 -6.35 7.00 -9.62
N LYS A 418 -5.95 5.96 -10.35
CA LYS A 418 -5.01 4.94 -9.88
C LYS A 418 -3.70 5.55 -9.37
N SER A 419 -3.01 4.79 -8.52
CA SER A 419 -1.65 5.11 -8.03
C SER A 419 -1.56 6.32 -7.12
N GLY A 420 -2.68 6.82 -6.63
CA GLY A 420 -2.71 8.03 -5.81
C GLY A 420 -2.10 9.24 -6.53
N LEU A 421 -2.25 9.34 -7.86
CA LEU A 421 -1.73 10.45 -8.66
C LEU A 421 -2.03 11.80 -7.99
N VAL A 422 -1.00 12.56 -7.64
CA VAL A 422 -1.12 13.90 -7.04
C VAL A 422 -0.58 14.94 -8.02
N LEU A 423 -1.27 16.08 -8.16
CA LEU A 423 -0.69 17.24 -8.85
C LEU A 423 0.39 17.84 -7.93
N PRO A 424 1.45 18.46 -8.48
CA PRO A 424 2.36 19.24 -7.66
C PRO A 424 1.56 20.26 -6.85
N HIS A 425 1.87 20.39 -5.56
CA HIS A 425 1.08 21.21 -4.64
C HIS A 425 1.96 22.07 -3.74
N SER A 426 1.38 23.13 -3.19
CA SER A 426 2.03 24.06 -2.28
C SER A 426 0.98 24.80 -1.45
N ALA A 427 1.33 25.18 -0.22
CA ALA A 427 0.59 26.14 0.58
C ALA A 427 0.54 27.56 -0.02
N THR A 428 1.26 27.83 -1.11
CA THR A 428 1.14 29.06 -1.91
C THR A 428 1.11 28.66 -3.38
N PRO A 429 -0.05 28.22 -3.88
CA PRO A 429 -0.14 27.60 -5.19
C PRO A 429 -0.02 28.63 -6.32
N THR A 430 0.51 28.20 -7.46
CA THR A 430 0.52 29.03 -8.67
C THR A 430 -0.84 29.09 -9.34
N GLU A 431 -1.64 28.04 -9.19
CA GLU A 431 -3.03 27.97 -9.64
C GLU A 431 -3.92 27.91 -8.40
N ALA A 432 -4.51 29.06 -8.06
CA ALA A 432 -5.32 29.20 -6.86
C ALA A 432 -6.59 28.36 -6.94
N ASP A 433 -7.02 27.85 -5.78
CA ASP A 433 -8.32 27.22 -5.67
C ASP A 433 -9.46 28.18 -6.00
N PRO A 434 -10.59 27.66 -6.49
CA PRO A 434 -11.76 28.49 -6.76
C PRO A 434 -12.34 29.06 -5.46
N SER A 435 -12.47 30.39 -5.41
CA SER A 435 -13.17 31.13 -4.33
C SER A 435 -14.66 30.92 -4.38
#